data_AF-A0A2G5TL30-F1
#
_entry.id   AF-A0A2G5TL30-F1
#
_cell.length_a   1.000
_cell.length_b   1.000
_cell.length_c   1.000
_cell.angle_alpha   90.00
_cell.angle_beta   90.00
_cell.angle_gamma   90.00
#
_symmetry.space_group_name_H-M   'P 1'
#
loop_
_entity.id
_entity.type
_entity.pdbx_description
1 polymer ?
#
loop_
_entity_poly.entity_id
_entity_poly.type
_entity_poly.pdbx_seq_one_letter_code
_entity_poly.pdbx_strand_id
1 'polypeptide(L)'
;MVAWTLKTFLGCGLGLLSLAGLIVNLLVVIPVFRLAFVQNKSPIYVISFINIATDIVNVLMSTFYLAPSIIFETYFFTEDKTGTIPKLMGSTFMFCWYLGSMTQIVMAVNRFIVICLRRSDLFNRSNICKIFCILIPLSAFLMYMAQYGTPCCFFVFDHVVLSYSYYQIEGLDNYPNMFIDLPLNTATSVIATFCYAMIVWTVRQSTKGIAASLTTQHNRKSRKNREVTYAMQFCFISMFYTFSWITFRVFPVAIGNRGLEWFICISAGVTINSSANALVYLISNQEVLLLLYFYQSSTRI
;
A
#
# COMPACT_ATOMS: atom_id res chain seq x y z
N MET A 1 3.89 5.79 38.86
CA MET A 1 3.87 6.93 37.93
C MET A 1 4.45 6.44 36.62
N VAL A 2 3.67 6.44 35.53
CA VAL A 2 4.20 6.11 34.20
C VAL A 2 5.10 7.28 33.79
N ALA A 3 6.41 7.03 33.67
CA ALA A 3 7.33 8.02 33.14
C ALA A 3 7.14 8.11 31.63
N TRP A 4 6.66 9.24 31.14
CA TRP A 4 6.49 9.48 29.70
C TRP A 4 7.86 9.65 29.05
N THR A 5 8.32 8.63 28.34
CA THR A 5 9.57 8.69 27.57
C THR A 5 9.29 9.22 26.16
N LEU A 6 10.34 9.67 25.45
CA LEU A 6 10.22 10.07 24.04
C LEU A 6 9.64 8.94 23.18
N LYS A 7 10.01 7.68 23.48
CA LYS A 7 9.41 6.49 22.86
C LYS A 7 7.90 6.41 23.06
N THR A 8 7.41 6.69 24.28
CA THR A 8 5.96 6.70 24.54
C THR A 8 5.24 7.74 23.69
N PHE A 9 5.79 8.96 23.56
CA PHE A 9 5.22 10.01 22.69
C PHE A 9 5.23 9.60 21.21
N LEU A 10 6.33 9.02 20.72
CA LEU A 10 6.44 8.53 19.35
C LEU A 10 5.46 7.39 19.07
N GLY A 11 5.29 6.46 20.02
CA GLY A 11 4.31 5.38 19.96
C GLY A 11 2.87 5.89 19.92
N CYS A 12 2.53 6.86 20.77
CA CYS A 12 1.21 7.52 20.74
C CYS A 12 0.97 8.25 19.40
N GLY A 13 1.97 8.96 18.89
CA GLY A 13 1.90 9.63 17.59
C GLY A 13 1.67 8.66 16.44
N LEU A 14 2.41 7.54 16.40
CA LEU A 14 2.22 6.47 15.43
C LEU A 14 0.83 5.84 15.56
N GLY A 15 0.36 5.59 16.79
CA GLY A 15 -0.96 5.03 17.06
C GLY A 15 -2.10 5.94 16.59
N LEU A 16 -1.99 7.26 16.79
CA LEU A 16 -2.96 8.22 16.27
C LEU A 16 -2.96 8.26 14.74
N LEU A 17 -1.77 8.28 14.12
CA LEU A 17 -1.63 8.26 12.67
C LEU A 17 -2.23 6.99 12.06
N SER A 18 -1.96 5.82 12.66
CA SER A 18 -2.48 4.55 12.18
C SER A 18 -3.98 4.41 12.44
N LEU A 19 -4.49 4.91 13.57
CA LEU A 19 -5.93 4.93 13.84
C LEU A 19 -6.68 5.81 12.81
N ALA A 20 -6.15 6.99 12.50
CA ALA A 20 -6.71 7.84 11.45
C ALA A 20 -6.70 7.12 10.09
N GLY A 21 -5.59 6.47 9.74
CA GLY A 21 -5.48 5.64 8.54
C GLY A 21 -6.48 4.49 8.50
N LEU A 22 -6.75 3.84 9.64
CA LEU A 22 -7.71 2.75 9.76
C LEU A 22 -9.13 3.24 9.51
N ILE A 23 -9.51 4.36 10.12
CA ILE A 23 -10.83 4.96 9.92
C ILE A 23 -11.05 5.27 8.43
N VAL A 24 -10.08 5.90 7.76
CA VAL A 24 -10.20 6.23 6.34
C VAL A 24 -10.34 4.97 5.48
N ASN A 25 -9.55 3.93 5.73
CA ASN A 25 -9.65 2.67 4.99
C ASN A 25 -11.00 1.96 5.20
N LEU A 26 -11.51 1.90 6.44
CA LEU A 26 -12.81 1.31 6.77
C LEU A 26 -13.98 2.07 6.15
N LEU A 27 -13.89 3.40 6.07
CA LEU A 27 -14.91 4.22 5.40
C LEU A 27 -14.99 3.92 3.90
N VAL A 28 -13.84 3.70 3.25
CA VAL A 28 -13.75 3.53 1.79
C VAL A 28 -13.98 2.08 1.34
N VAL A 29 -13.67 1.08 2.17
CA VAL A 29 -13.77 -0.33 1.75
C VAL A 29 -15.20 -0.75 1.43
N ILE A 30 -16.20 -0.26 2.17
CA ILE A 30 -17.62 -0.57 1.97
C ILE A 30 -18.14 -0.08 0.60
N PRO A 31 -18.01 1.21 0.24
CA PRO A 31 -18.43 1.69 -1.07
C PRO A 31 -17.63 1.04 -2.21
N VAL A 32 -16.32 0.80 -2.03
CA VAL A 32 -15.50 0.09 -3.04
C VAL A 32 -15.98 -1.34 -3.25
N PHE A 33 -16.32 -2.06 -2.17
CA PHE A 33 -16.90 -3.40 -2.25
C PHE A 33 -18.21 -3.40 -3.03
N ARG A 34 -19.12 -2.45 -2.74
CA ARG A 34 -20.37 -2.31 -3.50
C ARG A 34 -20.12 -2.04 -4.98
N LEU A 35 -19.18 -1.16 -5.32
CA LEU A 35 -18.84 -0.85 -6.71
C LEU A 35 -18.21 -2.05 -7.44
N ALA A 36 -17.40 -2.85 -6.75
CA ALA A 36 -16.70 -4.01 -7.29
C ALA A 36 -17.61 -5.23 -7.50
N PHE A 37 -18.42 -5.57 -6.49
CA PHE A 37 -19.11 -6.87 -6.42
C PHE A 37 -20.63 -6.79 -6.54
N VAL A 38 -21.24 -5.66 -6.17
CA VAL A 38 -22.70 -5.48 -6.24
C VAL A 38 -23.09 -4.82 -7.57
N GLN A 39 -22.48 -3.66 -7.86
CA GLN A 39 -22.80 -2.88 -9.06
C GLN A 39 -22.01 -3.33 -10.30
N ASN A 40 -20.92 -4.09 -10.11
CA ASN A 40 -20.08 -4.63 -11.18
C ASN A 40 -19.64 -3.57 -12.21
N LYS A 41 -19.40 -2.34 -11.74
CA LYS A 41 -19.20 -1.15 -12.58
C LYS A 41 -17.93 -1.22 -13.41
N SER A 42 -16.83 -1.59 -12.77
CA SER A 42 -15.53 -1.64 -13.42
C SER A 42 -14.60 -2.66 -12.76
N PRO A 43 -13.83 -3.41 -13.56
CA PRO A 43 -12.84 -4.36 -13.05
C PRO A 43 -11.81 -3.75 -12.09
N ILE A 44 -11.55 -2.45 -12.21
CA ILE A 44 -10.56 -1.76 -11.38
C ILE A 44 -10.93 -1.70 -9.89
N TYR A 45 -12.24 -1.72 -9.58
CA TYR A 45 -12.70 -1.73 -8.20
C TYR A 45 -12.34 -3.04 -7.50
N VAL A 46 -12.17 -4.15 -8.24
CA VAL A 46 -11.67 -5.42 -7.69
C VAL A 46 -10.20 -5.29 -7.29
N ILE A 47 -9.36 -4.75 -8.17
CA ILE A 47 -7.92 -4.47 -7.89
C ILE A 47 -7.80 -3.61 -6.63
N SER A 48 -8.64 -2.58 -6.56
CA SER A 48 -8.59 -1.58 -5.49
C SER A 48 -9.14 -2.10 -4.17
N PHE A 49 -10.16 -2.96 -4.22
CA PHE A 49 -10.66 -3.65 -3.04
C PHE A 49 -9.56 -4.52 -2.40
N ILE A 50 -8.84 -5.30 -3.21
CA ILE A 50 -7.76 -6.16 -2.71
C ILE A 50 -6.65 -5.31 -2.08
N ASN A 51 -6.28 -4.21 -2.71
CA ASN A 51 -5.28 -3.28 -2.18
C ASN A 51 -5.69 -2.65 -0.84
N ILE A 52 -6.94 -2.15 -0.75
CA ILE A 52 -7.47 -1.56 0.49
C ILE A 52 -7.59 -2.63 1.58
N ALA A 53 -7.97 -3.87 1.23
CA ALA A 53 -8.03 -4.96 2.19
C ALA A 53 -6.65 -5.28 2.79
N THR A 54 -5.59 -5.32 1.96
CA THR A 54 -4.21 -5.48 2.46
C THR A 54 -3.76 -4.31 3.32
N ASP A 55 -4.15 -3.08 2.96
CA ASP A 55 -3.83 -1.89 3.74
C ASP A 55 -4.52 -1.88 5.10
N ILE A 56 -5.79 -2.31 5.18
CA ILE A 56 -6.51 -2.45 6.45
C ILE A 56 -5.75 -3.39 7.39
N VAL A 57 -5.30 -4.54 6.90
CA VAL A 57 -4.55 -5.51 7.73
C VAL A 57 -3.24 -4.90 8.25
N ASN A 58 -2.48 -4.21 7.39
CA ASN A 58 -1.24 -3.54 7.78
C ASN A 58 -1.47 -2.44 8.82
N VAL A 59 -2.51 -1.63 8.65
CA VAL A 59 -2.81 -0.52 9.57
C VAL A 59 -3.42 -1.03 10.88
N LEU A 60 -4.18 -2.15 10.86
CA LEU A 60 -4.62 -2.85 12.07
C LEU A 60 -3.42 -3.31 12.90
N MET A 61 -2.43 -3.96 12.26
CA MET A 61 -1.19 -4.36 12.95
C MET A 61 -0.42 -3.16 13.49
N SER A 62 -0.32 -2.07 12.72
CA SER A 62 0.33 -0.85 13.20
C SER A 62 -0.38 -0.25 14.43
N THR A 63 -1.72 -0.26 14.45
CA THR A 63 -2.54 0.38 15.49
C THR A 63 -2.64 -0.47 16.76
N PHE A 64 -2.82 -1.78 16.61
CA PHE A 64 -3.12 -2.68 17.73
C PHE A 64 -1.92 -3.50 18.19
N TYR A 65 -0.87 -3.62 17.38
CA TYR A 65 0.33 -4.37 17.74
C TYR A 65 1.55 -3.45 17.88
N LEU A 66 1.96 -2.75 16.81
CA LEU A 66 3.21 -1.97 16.82
C LEU A 66 3.17 -0.78 17.78
N ALA A 67 2.18 0.10 17.64
CA ALA A 67 2.08 1.30 18.48
C ALA A 67 1.94 0.96 19.97
N PRO A 68 1.09 -0.01 20.39
CA PRO A 68 1.06 -0.44 21.78
C PRO A 68 2.37 -1.09 22.22
N SER A 69 3.07 -1.84 21.35
CA SER A 69 4.33 -2.51 21.72
C SER A 69 5.42 -1.49 22.01
N ILE A 70 5.39 -0.36 21.30
CA ILE A 70 6.26 0.80 21.55
C ILE A 70 5.90 1.50 22.86
N ILE A 71 4.61 1.74 23.11
CA ILE A 71 4.13 2.45 24.31
C ILE A 71 4.46 1.68 25.59
N PHE A 72 4.24 0.36 25.56
CA PHE A 72 4.44 -0.51 26.72
C PHE A 72 5.81 -1.18 26.74
N GLU A 73 6.67 -0.93 25.75
CA GLU A 73 8.01 -1.50 25.62
C GLU A 73 8.03 -3.03 25.81
N THR A 74 7.06 -3.71 25.19
CA THR A 74 6.88 -5.16 25.34
C THR A 74 6.52 -5.81 24.02
N TYR A 75 6.94 -7.06 23.85
CA TYR A 75 6.35 -7.94 22.85
C TYR A 75 5.10 -8.55 23.48
N PHE A 76 3.91 -8.16 23.02
CA PHE A 76 2.68 -8.71 23.62
C PHE A 76 2.64 -10.24 23.49
N PHE A 77 2.33 -10.90 24.60
CA PHE A 77 2.17 -12.35 24.74
C PHE A 77 3.46 -13.18 24.65
N THR A 78 4.64 -12.57 24.57
CA THR A 78 5.94 -13.27 24.50
C THR A 78 7.06 -12.45 25.13
N GLU A 79 8.01 -13.07 25.83
CA GLU A 79 9.16 -12.33 26.39
C GLU A 79 10.19 -11.93 25.32
N ASP A 80 10.23 -12.64 24.20
CA ASP A 80 11.25 -12.48 23.17
C ASP A 80 10.65 -12.35 21.75
N LYS A 81 11.36 -11.61 20.88
CA LYS A 81 11.04 -11.40 19.46
C LYS A 81 11.06 -12.69 18.64
N THR A 82 11.66 -13.76 19.15
CA THR A 82 11.67 -15.08 18.51
C THR A 82 10.38 -15.88 18.71
N GLY A 83 9.47 -15.38 19.55
CA GLY A 83 8.19 -16.03 19.85
C GLY A 83 7.25 -16.14 18.64
N THR A 84 6.21 -16.97 18.80
CA THR A 84 5.24 -17.28 17.73
C THR A 84 4.45 -16.05 17.28
N ILE A 85 4.04 -15.18 18.21
CA ILE A 85 3.20 -14.02 17.90
C ILE A 85 3.96 -12.95 17.09
N PRO A 86 5.17 -12.48 17.49
CA PRO A 86 5.96 -11.57 16.66
C PRO A 86 6.25 -12.11 15.25
N LYS A 87 6.57 -13.40 15.14
CA LYS A 87 6.78 -14.08 13.86
C LYS A 87 5.52 -14.10 13.01
N LEU A 88 4.37 -14.43 13.59
CA LEU A 88 3.09 -14.43 12.88
C LEU A 88 2.74 -13.03 12.37
N MET A 89 2.87 -12.01 13.20
CA MET A 89 2.63 -10.62 12.80
C MET A 89 3.55 -10.22 11.65
N GLY A 90 4.85 -10.53 11.76
CA GLY A 90 5.83 -10.30 10.68
C GLY A 90 5.45 -11.02 9.39
N SER A 91 5.04 -12.30 9.46
CA SER A 91 4.56 -13.07 8.31
C SER A 91 3.31 -12.45 7.67
N THR A 92 2.33 -12.02 8.48
CA THR A 92 1.14 -11.32 7.96
C THR A 92 1.52 -10.03 7.26
N PHE A 93 2.41 -9.23 7.84
CA PHE A 93 2.92 -8.02 7.20
C PHE A 93 3.59 -8.31 5.87
N MET A 94 4.50 -9.29 5.82
CA MET A 94 5.22 -9.64 4.59
C MET A 94 4.27 -10.12 3.48
N PHE A 95 3.26 -10.93 3.84
CA PHE A 95 2.21 -11.33 2.90
C PHE A 95 1.47 -10.11 2.33
N CYS A 96 0.99 -9.21 3.19
CA CYS A 96 0.27 -8.01 2.77
C CYS A 96 1.17 -7.06 1.97
N TRP A 97 2.44 -6.94 2.32
CA TRP A 97 3.43 -6.14 1.61
C TRP A 97 3.66 -6.67 0.19
N TYR A 98 3.90 -7.97 0.03
CA TYR A 98 4.10 -8.59 -1.28
C TYR A 98 2.85 -8.51 -2.16
N LEU A 99 1.68 -8.84 -1.60
CA LEU A 99 0.43 -8.75 -2.35
C LEU A 99 0.11 -7.30 -2.74
N GLY A 100 0.34 -6.34 -1.85
CA GLY A 100 0.20 -4.91 -2.14
C GLY A 100 1.15 -4.45 -3.25
N SER A 101 2.42 -4.86 -3.19
CA SER A 101 3.44 -4.55 -4.20
C SER A 101 3.05 -5.06 -5.59
N MET A 102 2.59 -6.30 -5.68
CA MET A 102 2.10 -6.90 -6.93
C MET A 102 0.81 -6.22 -7.41
N THR A 103 -0.09 -5.86 -6.48
CA THR A 103 -1.33 -5.15 -6.79
C THR A 103 -1.05 -3.78 -7.40
N GLN A 104 -0.04 -3.06 -6.90
CA GLN A 104 0.39 -1.78 -7.50
C GLN A 104 0.88 -1.95 -8.93
N ILE A 105 1.65 -3.00 -9.23
CA ILE A 105 2.06 -3.32 -10.62
C ILE A 105 0.83 -3.51 -11.50
N VAL A 106 -0.12 -4.37 -11.07
CA VAL A 106 -1.35 -4.64 -11.82
C VAL A 106 -2.15 -3.35 -12.04
N MET A 107 -2.24 -2.49 -11.03
CA MET A 107 -2.95 -1.21 -11.12
C MET A 107 -2.31 -0.25 -12.13
N ALA A 108 -0.98 -0.10 -12.09
CA ALA A 108 -0.23 0.76 -13.02
C ALA A 108 -0.35 0.25 -14.47
N VAL A 109 -0.17 -1.05 -14.69
CA VAL A 109 -0.26 -1.69 -16.01
C VAL A 109 -1.68 -1.58 -16.56
N ASN A 110 -2.71 -1.82 -15.74
CA ASN A 110 -4.10 -1.66 -16.14
C ASN A 110 -4.38 -0.21 -16.62
N ARG A 111 -3.92 0.80 -15.87
CA ARG A 111 -4.09 2.21 -16.27
C ARG A 111 -3.35 2.53 -17.57
N PHE A 112 -2.12 2.03 -17.72
CA PHE A 112 -1.34 2.21 -18.95
C PHE A 112 -2.06 1.62 -20.16
N ILE A 113 -2.55 0.38 -20.08
CA ILE A 113 -3.20 -0.32 -21.19
C ILE A 113 -4.53 0.34 -21.56
N VAL A 114 -5.34 0.73 -20.58
CA VAL A 114 -6.63 1.39 -20.84
C VAL A 114 -6.45 2.78 -21.46
N ILE A 115 -5.49 3.58 -20.97
CA ILE A 115 -5.33 4.97 -21.41
C ILE A 115 -4.48 5.08 -22.68
N CYS A 116 -3.34 4.39 -22.71
CA CYS A 116 -2.36 4.50 -23.79
C CYS A 116 -2.68 3.56 -24.96
N LEU A 117 -3.01 2.30 -24.67
CA LEU A 117 -3.29 1.30 -25.71
C LEU A 117 -4.78 1.21 -26.09
N ARG A 118 -5.68 1.82 -25.30
CA ARG A 118 -7.14 1.80 -25.48
C ARG A 118 -7.73 0.38 -25.56
N ARG A 119 -7.08 -0.59 -24.91
CA ARG A 119 -7.51 -2.01 -24.88
C ARG A 119 -8.10 -2.38 -23.52
N SER A 120 -9.35 -2.00 -23.28
CA SER A 120 -10.05 -2.33 -22.02
C SER A 120 -10.49 -3.81 -21.92
N ASP A 121 -10.45 -4.53 -23.04
CA ASP A 121 -10.78 -5.95 -23.18
C ASP A 121 -9.79 -6.88 -22.47
N LEU A 122 -8.51 -6.50 -22.43
CA LEU A 122 -7.45 -7.26 -21.74
C LEU A 122 -7.68 -7.35 -20.23
N PHE A 123 -8.17 -6.27 -19.62
CA PHE A 123 -8.45 -6.17 -18.18
C PHE A 123 -9.95 -6.28 -17.89
N ASN A 124 -10.60 -7.29 -18.45
CA ASN A 124 -11.94 -7.66 -17.99
C ASN A 124 -11.87 -8.32 -16.60
N ARG A 125 -13.03 -8.44 -15.94
CA ARG A 125 -13.13 -8.98 -14.59
C ARG A 125 -12.63 -10.42 -14.46
N SER A 126 -12.93 -11.27 -15.44
CA SER A 126 -12.50 -12.67 -15.41
C SER A 126 -10.97 -12.78 -15.41
N ASN A 127 -10.31 -11.99 -16.27
CA ASN A 127 -8.85 -11.95 -16.33
C ASN A 127 -8.23 -11.41 -15.04
N ILE A 128 -8.81 -10.36 -14.45
CA ILE A 128 -8.34 -9.85 -13.16
C ILE A 128 -8.50 -10.88 -12.04
N CYS A 129 -9.64 -11.57 -11.97
CA CYS A 129 -9.81 -12.64 -10.99
C CYS A 129 -8.76 -13.75 -11.20
N LYS A 130 -8.49 -14.16 -12.44
CA LYS A 130 -7.44 -15.16 -12.74
C LYS A 130 -6.05 -14.67 -12.31
N ILE A 131 -5.73 -13.40 -12.56
CA ILE A 131 -4.47 -12.79 -12.11
C ILE A 131 -4.36 -12.88 -10.58
N PHE A 132 -5.39 -12.47 -9.84
CA PHE A 132 -5.35 -12.53 -8.36
C PHE A 132 -5.38 -13.94 -7.80
N CYS A 133 -6.04 -14.89 -8.47
CA CYS A 133 -5.96 -16.31 -8.11
C CYS A 133 -4.52 -16.85 -8.20
N ILE A 134 -3.64 -16.24 -9.00
CA ILE A 134 -2.21 -16.59 -9.07
C ILE A 134 -1.39 -15.75 -8.09
N LEU A 135 -1.65 -14.43 -8.01
CA LEU A 135 -0.86 -13.52 -7.19
C LEU A 135 -1.01 -13.76 -5.69
N ILE A 136 -2.19 -14.18 -5.21
CA ILE A 136 -2.42 -14.45 -3.79
C ILE A 136 -1.57 -15.65 -3.32
N PRO A 137 -1.64 -16.84 -3.96
CA PRO A 137 -0.74 -17.95 -3.63
C PRO A 137 0.73 -17.61 -3.82
N LEU A 138 1.09 -16.86 -4.87
CA LEU A 138 2.47 -16.43 -5.09
C LEU A 138 2.97 -15.55 -3.94
N SER A 139 2.15 -14.61 -3.45
CA SER A 139 2.51 -13.75 -2.32
C SER A 139 2.65 -14.56 -1.03
N ALA A 140 1.79 -15.56 -0.82
CA ALA A 140 1.92 -16.49 0.30
C ALA A 140 3.20 -17.35 0.19
N PHE A 141 3.54 -17.81 -1.00
CA PHE A 141 4.77 -18.56 -1.24
C PHE A 141 6.02 -17.71 -0.98
N LEU A 142 6.06 -16.46 -1.48
CA LEU A 142 7.17 -15.53 -1.22
C LEU A 142 7.30 -15.22 0.28
N MET A 143 6.17 -15.02 0.98
CA MET A 143 6.15 -14.82 2.44
C MET A 143 6.70 -16.05 3.17
N TYR A 144 6.28 -17.25 2.78
CA TYR A 144 6.79 -18.48 3.38
C TYR A 144 8.30 -18.62 3.17
N MET A 145 8.78 -18.36 1.96
CA MET A 145 10.22 -18.39 1.66
C MET A 145 10.99 -17.35 2.47
N ALA A 146 10.47 -16.13 2.57
CA ALA A 146 11.09 -15.04 3.32
C ALA A 146 11.16 -15.33 4.83
N GLN A 147 10.14 -15.94 5.42
CA GLN A 147 10.02 -16.10 6.88
C GLN A 147 10.44 -17.47 7.43
N TYR A 148 10.31 -18.53 6.63
CA TYR A 148 10.53 -19.90 7.09
C TYR A 148 11.46 -20.69 6.15
N GLY A 149 11.51 -20.33 4.86
CA GLY A 149 12.31 -21.06 3.88
C GLY A 149 13.80 -20.73 3.90
N THR A 150 14.18 -19.49 4.20
CA THR A 150 15.61 -19.12 4.28
C THR A 150 16.16 -19.29 5.69
N PRO A 151 17.35 -19.89 5.88
CA PRO A 151 17.91 -20.19 7.19
C PRO A 151 18.56 -18.99 7.91
N CYS A 152 18.37 -17.76 7.42
CA CYS A 152 19.17 -16.61 7.84
C CYS A 152 18.43 -15.62 8.76
N CYS A 153 17.19 -15.27 8.40
CA CYS A 153 16.48 -14.16 9.01
C CYS A 153 14.97 -14.35 8.95
N PHE A 154 14.27 -13.73 9.89
CA PHE A 154 12.83 -13.50 9.77
C PHE A 154 12.50 -12.06 10.14
N PHE A 155 11.49 -11.50 9.49
CA PHE A 155 10.98 -10.15 9.68
C PHE A 155 10.06 -10.08 10.90
N VAL A 156 10.26 -9.08 11.76
CA VAL A 156 9.44 -8.84 12.95
C VAL A 156 9.14 -7.37 13.16
N PHE A 157 8.05 -7.12 13.88
CA PHE A 157 7.78 -5.82 14.49
C PHE A 157 8.64 -5.68 15.73
N ASP A 158 9.44 -4.63 15.78
CA ASP A 158 10.46 -4.47 16.81
C ASP A 158 10.32 -3.11 17.50
N HIS A 159 9.76 -3.18 18.71
CA HIS A 159 9.54 -2.00 19.55
C HIS A 159 10.85 -1.35 20.02
N VAL A 160 11.97 -2.08 20.01
CA VAL A 160 13.28 -1.54 20.44
C VAL A 160 13.77 -0.49 19.45
N VAL A 161 13.59 -0.77 18.16
CA VAL A 161 13.91 0.13 17.03
C VAL A 161 12.72 0.96 16.58
N LEU A 162 11.60 0.93 17.33
CA LEU A 162 10.36 1.65 17.01
C LEU A 162 9.81 1.38 15.60
N SER A 163 10.19 0.25 15.00
CA SER A 163 9.92 -0.03 13.60
C SER A 163 9.94 -1.53 13.32
N TYR A 164 10.27 -1.91 12.10
CA TYR A 164 10.39 -3.30 11.69
C TYR A 164 11.87 -3.65 11.51
N SER A 165 12.23 -4.89 11.87
CA SER A 165 13.60 -5.35 11.76
C SER A 165 13.64 -6.79 11.24
N TYR A 166 14.76 -7.12 10.60
CA TYR A 166 15.11 -8.50 10.32
C TYR A 166 15.90 -9.03 11.52
N TYR A 167 15.40 -10.10 12.14
CA TYR A 167 16.19 -10.87 13.10
C TYR A 167 17.18 -11.71 12.32
N GLN A 168 18.41 -11.23 12.20
CA GLN A 168 19.50 -11.86 11.45
C GLN A 168 20.40 -12.67 12.39
N ILE A 169 20.72 -13.90 11.99
CA ILE A 169 21.76 -14.70 12.65
C ILE A 169 23.13 -14.14 12.27
N GLU A 170 24.00 -13.92 13.26
CA GLU A 170 25.34 -13.38 13.05
C GLU A 170 26.13 -14.20 12.01
N GLY A 171 26.72 -13.52 11.03
CA GLY A 171 27.55 -14.13 9.99
C GLY A 171 26.82 -14.63 8.74
N LEU A 172 25.49 -14.55 8.67
CA LEU A 172 24.70 -14.91 7.48
C LEU A 172 24.10 -13.67 6.83
N ASP A 173 24.18 -13.56 5.50
CA ASP A 173 23.55 -12.46 4.76
C ASP A 173 22.02 -12.53 4.82
N ASN A 174 21.37 -11.36 4.74
CA ASN A 174 19.91 -11.27 4.70
C ASN A 174 19.38 -11.61 3.29
N TYR A 175 19.26 -12.91 3.03
CA TYR A 175 18.79 -13.45 1.75
C TYR A 175 17.35 -13.03 1.37
N PRO A 176 16.34 -12.99 2.27
CA PRO A 176 15.02 -12.47 1.95
C PRO A 176 15.07 -11.05 1.40
N ASN A 177 15.84 -10.18 2.05
CA ASN A 177 15.97 -8.79 1.64
C ASN A 177 16.67 -8.64 0.28
N MET A 178 17.65 -9.50 -0.02
CA MET A 178 18.44 -9.45 -1.26
C MET A 178 17.72 -10.07 -2.45
N PHE A 179 17.06 -11.21 -2.28
CA PHE A 179 16.49 -12.00 -3.37
C PHE A 179 14.99 -11.82 -3.56
N ILE A 180 14.25 -11.36 -2.54
CA ILE A 180 12.79 -11.21 -2.60
C ILE A 180 12.41 -9.74 -2.54
N ASP A 181 12.72 -9.05 -1.44
CA ASP A 181 12.28 -7.67 -1.23
C ASP A 181 12.88 -6.71 -2.26
N LEU A 182 14.19 -6.79 -2.49
CA LEU A 182 14.88 -5.82 -3.33
C LEU A 182 14.40 -5.92 -4.78
N PRO A 183 14.36 -7.12 -5.39
CA PRO A 183 13.90 -7.26 -6.76
C PRO A 183 12.42 -6.89 -6.89
N LEU A 184 11.56 -7.30 -5.95
CA LEU A 184 10.14 -7.00 -6.01
C LEU A 184 9.87 -5.49 -5.89
N ASN A 185 10.43 -4.84 -4.87
CA ASN A 185 10.20 -3.41 -4.66
C ASN A 185 10.76 -2.58 -5.82
N THR A 186 11.95 -2.96 -6.33
CA THR A 186 12.56 -2.32 -7.50
C THR A 186 11.70 -2.50 -8.75
N ALA A 187 11.25 -3.73 -9.02
CA ALA A 187 10.39 -4.01 -10.16
C ALA A 187 9.08 -3.20 -10.08
N THR A 188 8.44 -3.15 -8.90
CA THR A 188 7.23 -2.35 -8.69
C THR A 188 7.46 -0.88 -9.01
N SER A 189 8.51 -0.27 -8.46
CA SER A 189 8.81 1.15 -8.70
C SER A 189 9.19 1.44 -10.16
N VAL A 190 9.99 0.57 -10.80
CA VAL A 190 10.41 0.74 -12.21
C VAL A 190 9.21 0.63 -13.15
N ILE A 191 8.40 -0.41 -13.00
CA ILE A 191 7.22 -0.64 -13.85
C ILE A 191 6.21 0.50 -13.66
N ALA A 192 5.94 0.91 -12.41
CA ALA A 192 5.02 1.99 -12.13
C ALA A 192 5.51 3.33 -12.74
N THR A 193 6.79 3.66 -12.55
CA THR A 193 7.40 4.87 -13.12
C THR A 193 7.28 4.90 -14.64
N PHE A 194 7.61 3.78 -15.29
CA PHE A 194 7.46 3.65 -16.74
C PHE A 194 6.01 3.85 -17.19
N CYS A 195 5.05 3.16 -16.55
CA CYS A 195 3.63 3.26 -16.89
C CYS A 195 3.10 4.69 -16.73
N TYR A 196 3.38 5.36 -15.60
CA TYR A 196 2.89 6.72 -15.37
C TYR A 196 3.57 7.76 -16.27
N ALA A 197 4.87 7.62 -16.55
CA ALA A 197 5.57 8.47 -17.51
C ALA A 197 4.92 8.38 -18.90
N MET A 198 4.60 7.17 -19.36
CA MET A 198 3.93 6.94 -20.65
C MET A 198 2.51 7.50 -20.68
N ILE A 199 1.76 7.40 -19.58
CA ILE A 199 0.43 8.02 -19.46
C ILE A 199 0.53 9.54 -19.62
N VAL A 200 1.42 10.19 -18.87
CA VAL A 200 1.63 11.65 -18.94
C VAL A 200 2.05 12.06 -20.34
N TRP A 201 2.97 11.32 -20.97
CA TRP A 201 3.40 11.58 -22.33
C TRP A 201 2.27 11.47 -23.35
N THR A 202 1.50 10.37 -23.32
CA THR A 202 0.37 10.14 -24.22
C THR A 202 -0.68 11.24 -24.10
N VAL A 203 -0.97 11.67 -22.87
CA VAL A 203 -1.89 12.77 -22.59
C VAL A 203 -1.37 14.06 -23.19
N ARG A 204 -0.12 14.43 -22.94
CA ARG A 204 0.49 15.65 -23.49
C ARG A 204 0.46 15.66 -25.02
N GLN A 205 0.83 14.55 -25.66
CA GLN A 205 0.81 14.44 -27.13
C GLN A 205 -0.59 14.62 -27.69
N SER A 206 -1.56 13.95 -27.08
CA SER A 206 -2.93 14.08 -27.51
C SER A 206 -3.54 15.46 -27.24
N THR A 207 -3.12 16.21 -26.21
CA THR A 207 -3.58 17.58 -26.02
C THR A 207 -3.00 18.52 -27.08
N LYS A 208 -1.75 18.29 -27.52
CA LYS A 208 -1.12 19.04 -28.61
C LYS A 208 -1.79 18.80 -29.97
N GLY A 209 -2.27 17.57 -30.22
CA GLY A 209 -2.94 17.22 -31.48
C GLY A 209 -4.40 17.67 -31.63
N ILE A 210 -5.05 18.17 -30.57
CA ILE A 210 -6.49 18.51 -30.58
C ILE A 210 -6.70 20.04 -30.50
N ALA A 211 -5.92 20.79 -31.27
CA ALA A 211 -6.11 22.22 -31.52
C ALA A 211 -7.05 22.50 -32.73
N ALA A 212 -7.73 21.47 -33.29
CA ALA A 212 -8.36 21.57 -34.62
C ALA A 212 -9.87 21.27 -34.73
N SER A 213 -10.64 20.99 -33.67
CA SER A 213 -12.09 20.68 -33.85
C SER A 213 -12.98 20.93 -32.64
N LEU A 214 -13.51 22.16 -32.51
CA LEU A 214 -14.03 22.74 -31.26
C LEU A 214 -15.34 22.20 -30.65
N THR A 215 -16.25 21.54 -31.36
CA THR A 215 -17.65 21.47 -30.85
C THR A 215 -18.07 20.12 -30.23
N THR A 216 -17.57 18.98 -30.70
CA THR A 216 -17.79 17.65 -30.07
C THR A 216 -16.76 17.34 -28.96
N GLN A 217 -15.83 18.28 -28.75
CA GLN A 217 -14.57 18.10 -28.03
C GLN A 217 -14.68 18.37 -26.54
N HIS A 218 -15.61 19.22 -26.08
CA HIS A 218 -15.72 19.62 -24.68
C HIS A 218 -15.98 18.41 -23.75
N ASN A 219 -16.92 17.53 -24.13
CA ASN A 219 -17.24 16.31 -23.36
C ASN A 219 -16.10 15.27 -23.40
N ARG A 220 -15.42 15.11 -24.55
CA ARG A 220 -14.24 14.22 -24.67
C ARG A 220 -13.03 14.73 -23.89
N LYS A 221 -12.76 16.03 -23.94
CA LYS A 221 -11.66 16.70 -23.22
C LYS A 221 -11.89 16.66 -21.71
N SER A 222 -13.13 16.91 -21.25
CA SER A 222 -13.52 16.79 -19.84
C SER A 222 -13.36 15.36 -19.32
N ARG A 223 -13.88 14.35 -20.04
CA ARG A 223 -13.73 12.93 -19.66
C ARG A 223 -12.28 12.49 -19.61
N LYS A 224 -11.48 12.90 -20.59
CA LYS A 224 -10.05 12.59 -20.64
C LYS A 224 -9.28 13.26 -19.52
N ASN A 225 -9.49 14.55 -19.27
CA ASN A 225 -8.86 15.25 -18.15
C ASN A 225 -9.18 14.56 -16.82
N ARG A 226 -10.42 14.08 -16.65
CA ARG A 226 -10.81 13.31 -15.47
C ARG A 226 -10.04 11.99 -15.35
N GLU A 227 -9.89 11.24 -16.44
CA GLU A 227 -9.08 10.00 -16.47
C GLU A 227 -7.60 10.25 -16.15
N VAL A 228 -7.05 11.41 -16.54
CA VAL A 228 -5.68 11.83 -16.20
C VAL A 228 -5.54 12.22 -14.74
N THR A 229 -6.49 12.98 -14.20
CA THR A 229 -6.49 13.32 -12.77
C THR A 229 -6.51 12.05 -11.92
N TYR A 230 -7.31 11.05 -12.30
CA TYR A 230 -7.29 9.74 -11.65
C TYR A 230 -5.94 9.03 -11.80
N ALA A 231 -5.32 9.05 -12.98
CA ALA A 231 -4.00 8.43 -13.18
C ALA A 231 -2.88 9.10 -12.36
N MET A 232 -2.92 10.44 -12.24
CA MET A 232 -1.97 11.21 -11.41
C MET A 232 -2.08 10.85 -9.94
N GLN A 233 -3.26 10.49 -9.44
CA GLN A 233 -3.42 10.05 -8.05
C GLN A 233 -2.75 8.71 -7.78
N PHE A 234 -2.87 7.76 -8.71
CA PHE A 234 -2.15 6.49 -8.60
C PHE A 234 -0.63 6.67 -8.76
N CYS A 235 -0.20 7.70 -9.49
CA CYS A 235 1.20 8.12 -9.49
C CYS A 235 1.66 8.59 -8.11
N PHE A 236 0.88 9.45 -7.43
CA PHE A 236 1.18 9.87 -6.05
C PHE A 236 1.25 8.69 -5.07
N ILE A 237 0.32 7.74 -5.18
CA ILE A 237 0.37 6.48 -4.40
C ILE A 237 1.69 5.75 -4.63
N SER A 238 2.10 5.58 -5.88
CA SER A 238 3.34 4.89 -6.24
C SER A 238 4.59 5.63 -5.74
N MET A 239 4.56 6.96 -5.70
CA MET A 239 5.62 7.77 -5.09
C MET A 239 5.73 7.53 -3.59
N PHE A 240 4.60 7.51 -2.87
CA PHE A 240 4.60 7.20 -1.43
C PHE A 240 5.13 5.79 -1.16
N TYR A 241 4.69 4.80 -1.93
CA TYR A 241 5.22 3.44 -1.85
C TYR A 241 6.74 3.39 -2.07
N THR A 242 7.20 4.03 -3.14
CA THR A 242 8.63 4.07 -3.50
C THR A 242 9.45 4.73 -2.40
N PHE A 243 8.96 5.84 -1.86
CA PHE A 243 9.58 6.54 -0.74
C PHE A 243 9.64 5.66 0.51
N SER A 244 8.56 4.98 0.88
CA SER A 244 8.51 4.13 2.08
C SER A 244 9.51 2.98 2.03
N TRP A 245 9.64 2.27 0.89
CA TRP A 245 10.59 1.16 0.80
C TRP A 245 12.05 1.59 0.63
N ILE A 246 12.31 2.72 -0.02
CA ILE A 246 13.65 3.32 -0.03
C ILE A 246 14.06 3.70 1.40
N THR A 247 13.13 4.27 2.18
CA THR A 247 13.35 4.62 3.59
C THR A 247 13.76 3.39 4.40
N PHE A 248 13.06 2.25 4.23
CA PHE A 248 13.42 0.98 4.86
C PHE A 248 14.88 0.54 4.64
N ARG A 249 15.51 0.91 3.52
CA ARG A 249 16.87 0.47 3.17
C ARG A 249 17.93 1.52 3.42
N VAL A 250 17.64 2.77 3.13
CA VAL A 250 18.60 3.86 3.25
C VAL A 250 18.75 4.30 4.70
N PHE A 251 17.67 4.34 5.48
CA PHE A 251 17.73 4.81 6.87
C PHE A 251 18.65 3.95 7.76
N PRO A 252 18.57 2.61 7.74
CA PRO A 252 19.48 1.79 8.54
C PRO A 252 20.97 2.04 8.22
N VAL A 253 21.30 2.27 6.95
CA VAL A 253 22.67 2.54 6.49
C VAL A 253 23.11 3.96 6.85
N ALA A 254 22.23 4.95 6.71
CA ALA A 254 22.55 6.35 6.91
C ALA A 254 22.65 6.75 8.40
N ILE A 255 21.81 6.16 9.25
CA ILE A 255 21.68 6.51 10.67
C ILE A 255 22.60 5.63 11.55
N GLY A 256 22.88 4.40 11.11
CA GLY A 256 23.64 3.42 11.88
C GLY A 256 22.97 3.12 13.24
N ASN A 257 23.78 2.79 14.25
CA ASN A 257 23.28 2.44 15.60
C ASN A 257 22.94 3.67 16.47
N ARG A 258 23.06 4.90 15.96
CA ARG A 258 22.83 6.13 16.73
C ARG A 258 21.52 6.77 16.29
N GLY A 259 20.57 6.90 17.21
CA GLY A 259 19.27 7.53 16.92
C GLY A 259 18.21 6.54 16.42
N LEU A 260 18.04 5.42 17.14
CA LEU A 260 16.97 4.44 16.91
C LEU A 260 15.57 5.07 16.83
N GLU A 261 15.39 6.24 17.44
CA GLU A 261 14.13 6.99 17.40
C GLU A 261 13.70 7.38 15.99
N TRP A 262 14.64 7.64 15.09
CA TRP A 262 14.36 8.03 13.70
C TRP A 262 13.75 6.90 12.86
N PHE A 263 13.86 5.66 13.29
CA PHE A 263 13.24 4.52 12.61
C PHE A 263 11.71 4.57 12.72
N ILE A 264 11.13 5.35 13.64
CA ILE A 264 9.69 5.64 13.67
C ILE A 264 9.20 6.24 12.34
N CYS A 265 10.05 6.97 11.61
CA CYS A 265 9.72 7.54 10.31
C CYS A 265 9.44 6.46 9.25
N ILE A 266 10.09 5.30 9.35
CA ILE A 266 9.82 4.16 8.47
C ILE A 266 8.40 3.66 8.73
N SER A 267 8.03 3.45 10.00
CA SER A 267 6.69 3.01 10.37
C SER A 267 5.62 4.01 9.98
N ALA A 268 5.85 5.31 10.22
CA ALA A 268 4.96 6.36 9.76
C ALA A 268 4.81 6.36 8.23
N GLY A 269 5.91 6.18 7.48
CA GLY A 269 5.90 6.09 6.03
C GLY A 269 5.08 4.90 5.51
N VAL A 270 5.18 3.74 6.16
CA VAL A 270 4.35 2.57 5.84
C VAL A 270 2.87 2.85 6.11
N THR A 271 2.55 3.41 7.28
CA THR A 271 1.18 3.78 7.64
C THR A 271 0.58 4.80 6.67
N ILE A 272 1.36 5.80 6.26
CA ILE A 272 0.94 6.81 5.27
C ILE A 272 0.70 6.15 3.91
N ASN A 273 1.61 5.27 3.46
CA ASN A 273 1.43 4.54 2.20
C ASN A 273 0.14 3.70 2.22
N SER A 274 -0.11 2.96 3.30
CA SER A 274 -1.36 2.19 3.44
C SER A 274 -2.61 3.05 3.64
N SER A 275 -2.46 4.33 3.97
CA SER A 275 -3.58 5.28 4.06
C SER A 275 -3.81 6.03 2.75
N ALA A 276 -2.76 6.23 1.94
CA ALA A 276 -2.80 7.01 0.71
C ALA A 276 -3.79 6.45 -0.31
N ASN A 277 -3.88 5.11 -0.41
CA ASN A 277 -4.80 4.43 -1.31
C ASN A 277 -6.25 4.82 -1.04
N ALA A 278 -6.70 4.70 0.21
CA ALA A 278 -8.06 5.05 0.59
C ALA A 278 -8.31 6.57 0.53
N LEU A 279 -7.33 7.40 0.93
CA LEU A 279 -7.44 8.87 0.82
C LEU A 279 -7.66 9.33 -0.62
N VAL A 280 -6.93 8.74 -1.58
CA VAL A 280 -7.12 9.02 -3.01
C VAL A 280 -8.56 8.70 -3.43
N TYR A 281 -9.08 7.54 -3.04
CA TYR A 281 -10.46 7.17 -3.36
C TYR A 281 -11.48 8.13 -2.74
N LEU A 282 -11.26 8.55 -1.51
CA LEU A 282 -12.14 9.49 -0.82
C LEU A 282 -12.15 10.87 -1.47
N ILE A 283 -10.99 11.44 -1.77
CA ILE A 283 -10.87 12.80 -2.29
C ILE A 283 -11.33 12.89 -3.74
N SER A 284 -11.11 11.81 -4.49
CA SER A 284 -11.08 11.92 -5.94
C SER A 284 -12.20 11.18 -6.64
N ASN A 285 -12.69 10.08 -6.05
CA ASN A 285 -13.69 9.25 -6.69
C ASN A 285 -15.10 9.74 -6.33
N GLN A 286 -15.71 10.47 -7.26
CA GLN A 286 -17.08 10.98 -7.10
C GLN A 286 -18.11 9.86 -6.87
N GLU A 287 -17.90 8.65 -7.41
CA GLU A 287 -18.85 7.54 -7.19
C GLU A 287 -18.79 7.04 -5.74
N VAL A 288 -17.59 6.97 -5.16
CA VAL A 288 -17.39 6.62 -3.75
C VAL A 288 -18.00 7.68 -2.85
N LEU A 289 -17.76 8.96 -3.15
CA LEU A 289 -18.33 10.08 -2.41
C LEU A 289 -19.87 10.07 -2.45
N LEU A 290 -20.47 9.88 -3.63
CA LEU A 290 -21.92 9.80 -3.77
C LEU A 290 -22.52 8.67 -2.92
N LEU A 291 -21.90 7.48 -2.93
CA LEU A 291 -22.36 6.36 -2.10
C LEU A 291 -22.25 6.65 -0.60
N LEU A 292 -21.20 7.37 -0.16
CA LEU A 292 -21.07 7.80 1.23
C LEU A 292 -22.16 8.79 1.64
N TYR A 293 -22.48 9.76 0.78
CA TYR A 293 -23.59 10.69 1.02
C TYR A 293 -24.94 9.97 1.11
N PHE A 294 -25.22 9.03 0.20
CA PHE A 294 -26.47 8.25 0.24
C PHE A 294 -26.58 7.37 1.49
N TYR A 295 -25.47 6.82 1.96
CA TYR A 295 -25.45 6.03 3.19
C TYR A 295 -25.74 6.90 4.43
N GLN A 296 -25.18 8.12 4.47
CA GLN A 296 -25.48 9.09 5.54
C GLN A 296 -26.93 9.59 5.52
N SER A 297 -27.55 9.72 4.34
CA SER A 297 -28.97 10.10 4.27
C SER A 297 -29.90 8.95 4.67
N SER A 298 -29.52 7.69 4.39
CA SER A 298 -30.36 6.52 4.73
C SER A 298 -30.27 6.10 6.20
N THR A 299 -29.28 6.58 6.95
CA THR A 299 -29.11 6.34 8.40
C THR A 299 -29.68 7.45 9.28
N ARG A 300 -30.20 8.54 8.68
CA ARG A 300 -30.88 9.65 9.37
C ARG A 300 -32.41 9.60 9.27
N ILE A 301 -32.97 8.47 8.85
CA ILE A 301 -34.42 8.17 8.86
C ILE A 301 -34.61 7.07 9.89
#